data_AF-A0A925F4U8-F1
#
_entry.id   AF-A0A925F4U8-F1
#
_cell.length_a   1.000
_cell.length_b   1.000
_cell.length_c   1.000
_cell.angle_alpha   90.00
_cell.angle_beta   90.00
_cell.angle_gamma   90.00
#
_symmetry.space_group_name_H-M   'P 1'
#
loop_
_entity.id
_entity.type
_entity.pdbx_description
1 polymer ?
#
loop_
_entity_poly.entity_id
_entity_poly.type
_entity_poly.pdbx_seq_one_letter_code
_entity_poly.pdbx_strand_id
1 'polypeptide(L)' 'MEKIKWPVIIVTAYAFFYQLTPYIGFSDIAIMTMFMTSPIPVIWMAYKILKTGKSSQRSFDVYFYEDMDYKCNKATGVDG' A
#
# COMPACT_ATOMS: atom_id res chain seq x y z
N MET A 1 5.15 9.52 4.95
CA MET A 1 5.16 8.18 4.30
C MET A 1 6.15 7.19 4.91
N GLU A 2 7.18 7.60 5.66
CA GLU A 2 8.25 6.70 6.15
C GLU A 2 7.77 5.49 6.97
N LYS A 3 6.73 5.67 7.79
CA LYS A 3 6.18 4.59 8.63
C LYS A 3 5.33 3.56 7.88
N ILE A 4 4.91 3.89 6.65
CA ILE A 4 4.09 3.01 5.78
C ILE A 4 4.97 2.18 4.83
N LYS A 5 6.22 2.59 4.59
CA LYS A 5 7.16 1.88 3.72
C LYS A 5 7.39 0.43 4.16
N TRP A 6 7.55 0.20 5.47
CA TRP A 6 7.84 -1.12 6.00
C TRP A 6 6.74 -2.17 5.75
N PRO A 7 5.45 -1.89 6.08
CA PRO A 7 4.36 -2.79 5.71
C PRO A 7 4.33 -3.13 4.21
N VAL A 8 4.50 -2.12 3.35
CA VAL A 8 4.47 -2.30 1.89
C VAL A 8 5.63 -3.19 1.44
N ILE A 9 6.86 -2.92 1.87
CA ILE A 9 8.04 -3.70 1.52
C ILE A 9 7.88 -5.18 1.92
N ILE A 10 7.36 -5.45 3.12
CA ILE A 10 7.18 -6.83 3.62
C ILE A 10 6.16 -7.59 2.77
N VAL A 11 5.01 -6.98 2.47
CA VAL A 11 3.98 -7.62 1.63
C VAL A 11 4.47 -7.82 0.21
N THR A 12 5.18 -6.85 -0.36
CA THR A 12 5.77 -6.99 -1.70
C THR A 12 6.83 -8.09 -1.74
N ALA A 13 7.71 -8.17 -0.73
CA ALA A 13 8.71 -9.23 -0.65
C ALA A 13 8.06 -10.61 -0.52
N TYR A 14 6.98 -10.73 0.26
CA TYR A 14 6.18 -11.96 0.35
C TYR A 14 5.61 -12.37 -1.02
N ALA A 15 4.99 -11.42 -1.73
CA ALA A 15 4.42 -11.68 -3.06
C ALA A 15 5.50 -12.06 -4.08
N PHE A 16 6.65 -11.38 -4.06
CA PHE A 16 7.79 -11.70 -4.90
C PHE A 16 8.34 -13.11 -4.61
N PHE A 17 8.48 -13.46 -3.33
CA PHE A 17 8.94 -14.77 -2.92
C PHE A 17 7.95 -15.87 -3.34
N TYR A 18 6.64 -15.65 -3.14
CA TYR A 18 5.58 -16.53 -3.64
C TYR A 18 5.70 -16.76 -5.14
N GLN A 19 5.87 -15.70 -5.93
CA GLN A 19 6.03 -15.80 -7.38
C GLN A 19 7.29 -16.58 -7.78
N LEU A 20 8.36 -16.52 -6.99
CA LEU A 20 9.60 -17.23 -7.27
C LEU A 20 9.48 -18.74 -6.98
N THR A 21 8.67 -19.14 -6.00
CA THR A 21 8.59 -20.53 -5.51
C THR A 21 8.38 -21.61 -6.57
N PRO A 22 7.55 -21.43 -7.62
CA PRO A 22 7.38 -22.45 -8.67
C PRO A 22 8.64 -22.66 -9.52
N TYR A 23 9.52 -21.65 -9.61
CA TYR A 23 10.73 -21.70 -10.43
C TYR A 23 11.96 -22.27 -9.70
N ILE A 24 11.92 -22.31 -8.36
CA ILE A 24 13.04 -22.77 -7.52
C ILE A 24 12.78 -24.13 -6.88
N GLY A 25 11.75 -24.86 -7.35
CA GLY A 25 11.50 -26.25 -6.97
C GLY A 25 10.87 -26.45 -5.58
N PHE A 26 10.08 -25.48 -5.10
CA PHE A 26 9.29 -25.67 -3.89
C PHE A 26 8.19 -26.71 -4.11
N SER A 27 7.80 -27.42 -3.05
CA SER A 27 6.72 -28.41 -3.13
C SER A 27 5.36 -27.74 -3.33
N ASP A 28 4.46 -28.41 -4.03
CA ASP A 28 3.09 -27.93 -4.26
C ASP A 28 2.35 -27.62 -2.96
N ILE A 29 2.60 -28.43 -1.91
CA ILE A 29 2.04 -28.21 -0.56
C ILE A 29 2.52 -26.88 0.02
N ALA A 30 3.81 -26.53 -0.15
CA ALA A 30 4.34 -25.26 0.33
C ALA A 30 3.74 -24.08 -0.44
N ILE A 31 3.65 -24.19 -1.77
CA ILE A 31 3.05 -23.16 -2.64
C ILE A 31 1.58 -22.94 -2.27
N MET A 32 0.82 -24.03 -2.07
CA MET A 32 -0.59 -23.97 -1.67
C MET A 32 -0.75 -23.36 -0.27
N THR A 33 0.14 -23.69 0.66
CA THR A 33 0.14 -23.10 2.01
C THR A 33 0.40 -21.60 1.96
N MET A 34 1.34 -21.16 1.12
CA MET A 34 1.58 -19.73 0.89
C MET A 34 0.35 -19.04 0.30
N PHE A 35 -0.29 -19.63 -0.72
CA PHE A 35 -1.52 -19.07 -1.27
C PHE A 35 -2.63 -18.90 -0.21
N MET A 36 -2.89 -19.94 0.59
CA MET A 36 -3.89 -19.91 1.65
C MET A 36 -3.59 -18.89 2.74
N THR A 37 -2.32 -18.64 3.03
CA THR A 37 -1.88 -17.68 4.06
C THR A 37 -1.69 -16.26 3.53
N SER A 38 -1.75 -16.05 2.21
CA SER A 38 -1.56 -14.75 1.56
C SER A 38 -2.50 -13.62 2.02
N PRO A 39 -3.74 -13.86 2.48
CA PRO A 39 -4.58 -12.78 3.01
C PRO A 39 -4.02 -12.16 4.31
N ILE A 40 -3.27 -12.94 5.11
CA ILE A 40 -2.75 -12.52 6.41
C ILE A 40 -1.82 -11.29 6.29
N PRO A 41 -0.74 -11.31 5.48
CA PRO A 41 0.14 -10.15 5.34
C PRO A 41 -0.58 -8.92 4.75
N VAL A 42 -1.55 -9.12 3.86
CA VAL A 42 -2.36 -8.04 3.27
C VAL A 42 -3.25 -7.36 4.32
N ILE A 43 -3.99 -8.15 5.11
CA ILE A 43 -4.83 -7.63 6.20
C ILE A 43 -3.96 -6.92 7.25
N TRP A 44 -2.81 -7.49 7.59
CA TRP A 44 -1.87 -6.86 8.52
C TRP A 44 -1.35 -5.52 7.99
N MET A 45 -0.99 -5.43 6.71
CA MET A 45 -0.59 -4.18 6.08
C MET A 45 -1.71 -3.14 6.11
N ALA A 46 -2.93 -3.52 5.73
CA ALA A 46 -4.08 -2.62 5.80
C ALA A 46 -4.30 -2.10 7.23
N TYR A 47 -4.27 -2.98 8.24
CA TYR A 47 -4.36 -2.60 9.64
C TYR A 47 -3.25 -1.62 10.06
N LYS A 48 -2.00 -1.87 9.66
CA LYS A 48 -0.86 -1.00 9.98
C LYS A 48 -0.99 0.37 9.31
N ILE A 49 -1.44 0.43 8.06
CA ILE A 49 -1.67 1.67 7.33
C ILE A 49 -2.78 2.48 8.02
N LEU A 50 -3.91 1.86 8.33
CA LEU A 50 -5.03 2.53 9.00
C LEU A 50 -4.65 3.05 10.39
N LYS A 51 -3.86 2.29 11.16
CA LYS A 51 -3.44 2.70 12.51
C LYS A 51 -2.32 3.74 12.52
N THR A 52 -1.46 3.75 11.51
CA THR A 52 -0.23 4.58 11.49
C THR A 52 -0.32 5.76 10.52
N GLY A 53 -1.31 5.75 9.63
CA GLY A 53 -1.64 6.87 8.77
C GLY A 53 -2.08 8.05 9.63
N LYS A 54 -1.20 9.05 9.76
CA LYS A 54 -1.66 10.38 10.15
C LYS A 54 -2.68 10.82 9.11
N SER A 55 -3.84 11.31 9.53
CA SER A 55 -4.74 11.98 8.60
C SER A 55 -3.97 13.10 7.90
N SER A 56 -4.12 13.19 6.60
CA SER A 56 -3.55 14.31 5.86
C SER A 56 -4.14 15.60 6.39
N GLN A 57 -3.28 16.60 6.61
CA GLN A 57 -3.73 17.96 6.91
C GLN A 57 -4.22 18.69 5.66
N ARG A 58 -4.05 18.09 4.48
CA ARG A 58 -4.55 18.61 3.21
C ARG A 58 -5.93 18.01 2.98
N SER A 59 -6.96 18.86 2.91
CA SER A 59 -8.29 18.41 2.49
C SER A 59 -8.36 18.33 0.97
N PHE A 60 -9.21 17.42 0.47
CA PHE A 60 -9.51 17.30 -0.96
C PHE A 60 -10.17 18.56 -1.56
N ASP A 61 -10.66 19.47 -0.71
CA ASP A 61 -11.23 20.74 -1.17
C ASP A 61 -10.16 21.69 -1.71
N VAL A 62 -8.94 21.61 -1.15
CA VAL A 62 -7.85 22.52 -1.47
C VAL A 62 -6.81 21.85 -2.38
N TYR A 63 -6.53 20.55 -2.19
CA TYR A 63 -5.51 19.81 -2.95
C TYR A 63 -6.09 18.54 -3.55
N PHE A 64 -5.81 18.28 -4.83
CA PHE A 64 -6.26 17.05 -5.50
C PHE A 64 -5.39 15.84 -5.15
N TYR A 65 -4.10 16.06 -4.96
CA TYR A 65 -3.13 15.04 -4.60
C TYR A 65 -2.36 15.48 -3.35
N GLU A 66 -2.14 14.56 -2.41
CA GLU A 66 -1.45 14.87 -1.14
C GLU A 66 0.05 15.07 -1.30
N ASP A 67 0.64 14.54 -2.37
CA ASP A 67 2.06 14.55 -2.69
C ASP A 67 2.48 15.68 -3.64
N MET A 68 1.52 16.35 -4.28
CA MET A 68 1.74 17.47 -5.18
C MET A 68 1.21 18.76 -4.58
N ASP A 69 1.94 19.87 -4.74
CA ASP A 69 1.47 21.22 -4.39
C ASP A 69 0.50 21.81 -5.43
N TYR A 70 -0.33 20.94 -6.02
CA TYR A 70 -1.33 21.32 -7.00
C TYR A 70 -2.64 21.68 -6.29
N LYS A 71 -2.93 22.99 -6.18
CA LYS A 71 -4.17 23.50 -5.61
C LYS A 71 -5.32 23.37 -6.61
N CYS A 72 -6.51 23.04 -6.12
CA CYS A 72 -7.72 23.05 -6.94
C CYS A 72 -8.04 24.49 -7.38
N ASN A 73 -8.34 24.72 -8.67
CA ASN A 73 -8.69 26.06 -9.18
C ASN A 73 -9.91 26.67 -8.47
N LYS A 74 -10.81 25.84 -7.94
CA LYS A 74 -11.95 26.31 -7.12
C LYS A 74 -11.51 27.02 -5.84
N ALA A 75 -10.33 26.71 -5.32
CA ALA A 75 -9.79 27.31 -4.10
C ALA A 75 -9.00 28.60 -4.37
N THR A 76 -8.62 28.89 -5.62
CA THR A 76 -7.81 30.06 -5.99
C THR A 76 -8.64 31.22 -6.55
N GLY A 77 -9.97 31.07 -6.66
CA GLY A 77 -10.86 32.15 -7.12
C GLY A 77 -10.62 32.58 -8.57
N VAL A 78 -9.91 31.76 -9.36
CA VAL A 78 -9.72 31.98 -10.78
C VAL A 78 -10.86 31.25 -11.49
N ASP A 79 -12.01 31.90 -11.49
CA ASP A 79 -13.12 31.55 -12.36
C ASP A 79 -12.67 31.88 -13.79
N GLY A 80 -12.69 30.87 -14.66
CA GLY A 80 -12.32 31.00 -16.07
C GLY A 80 -13.32 31.83 -16.87
#